data_AF-E6LLN4-F1
#
_entry.id   AF-E6LLN4-F1
#
_cell.length_a   1.000
_cell.length_b   1.000
_cell.length_c   1.000
_cell.angle_alpha   90.00
_cell.angle_beta   90.00
_cell.angle_gamma   90.00
#
_symmetry.space_group_name_H-M   'P 1'
#
loop_
_entity.id
_entity.type
_entity.pdbx_description
1 polymer ?
#
loop_
_entity_poly.entity_id
_entity_poly.type
_entity_poly.pdbx_seq_one_letter_code
_entity_poly.pdbx_strand_id
1 'polypeptide(L)'
;MKVNKVIAREEYLKNNNLAKSISDASWYELTRQLEYKSKWNGRNYIKIDTFYASSRLCFSCGYKNTNVKDLKVRDWICHFCNTKHDRDINAAKNIVAEGLRQVV
;
A
#
# COMPACT_ATOMS: atom_id res chain seq x y z
N MET A 1 8.30 2.81 -21.34
CA MET A 1 7.29 2.45 -20.30
C MET A 1 7.81 1.23 -19.56
N LYS A 2 8.48 1.41 -18.41
CA LYS A 2 8.96 0.28 -17.60
C LYS A 2 7.77 -0.25 -16.80
N VAL A 3 7.16 -1.33 -17.29
CA VAL A 3 6.18 -2.09 -16.53
C VAL A 3 6.96 -2.68 -15.34
N ASN A 4 6.84 -2.06 -14.18
CA ASN A 4 7.46 -2.55 -12.95
C ASN A 4 6.80 -3.87 -12.57
N LYS A 5 7.40 -4.94 -13.09
CA LYS A 5 7.59 -6.29 -12.56
C LYS A 5 6.52 -6.75 -11.54
N VAL A 6 5.73 -7.76 -11.94
CA VAL A 6 4.66 -8.47 -11.21
C VAL A 6 5.18 -9.30 -10.00
N ILE A 7 6.35 -8.97 -9.46
CA ILE A 7 7.13 -9.82 -8.53
C ILE A 7 6.40 -10.14 -7.23
N ALA A 8 5.59 -9.22 -6.70
CA ALA A 8 4.96 -9.41 -5.40
C ALA A 8 3.89 -10.51 -5.40
N ARG A 9 3.04 -10.57 -6.44
CA ARG A 9 1.95 -11.57 -6.50
C ARG A 9 2.51 -12.99 -6.50
N GLU A 10 3.55 -13.24 -7.29
CA GLU A 10 4.17 -14.55 -7.41
C GLU A 10 4.81 -15.02 -6.10
N GLU A 11 5.41 -14.13 -5.31
CA GLU A 11 5.92 -14.45 -3.98
C GLU A 11 4.81 -14.76 -2.98
N TYR A 12 3.73 -13.98 -2.98
CA TYR A 12 2.59 -14.22 -2.10
C TYR A 12 1.82 -15.51 -2.43
N LEU A 13 1.80 -15.94 -3.70
CA LEU A 13 1.23 -17.21 -4.14
C LEU A 13 2.05 -18.44 -3.70
N LYS A 14 3.31 -18.28 -3.27
CA LYS A 14 4.11 -19.38 -2.71
C LYS A 14 3.65 -19.79 -1.31
N ASN A 15 2.87 -18.95 -0.63
CA ASN A 15 2.28 -19.30 0.67
C ASN A 15 0.97 -20.06 0.46
N ASN A 16 1.03 -21.40 0.59
CA ASN A 16 -0.12 -22.29 0.38
C ASN A 16 -1.35 -21.95 1.24
N ASN A 17 -1.18 -21.30 2.40
CA ASN A 17 -2.30 -20.91 3.28
C ASN A 17 -3.03 -19.66 2.79
N LEU A 18 -2.35 -18.78 2.03
CA LEU A 18 -2.91 -17.50 1.58
C LEU A 18 -3.16 -17.47 0.07
N ALA A 19 -2.56 -18.38 -0.70
CA ALA A 19 -2.58 -18.38 -2.16
C ALA A 19 -4.02 -18.38 -2.74
N LYS A 20 -4.93 -19.15 -2.14
CA LYS A 20 -6.34 -19.19 -2.55
C LYS A 20 -7.00 -17.83 -2.34
N SER A 21 -6.97 -17.30 -1.11
CA SER A 21 -7.59 -16.01 -0.77
C SER A 21 -7.03 -14.84 -1.58
N ILE A 22 -5.72 -14.84 -1.87
CA ILE A 22 -5.09 -13.83 -2.73
C ILE A 22 -5.56 -13.95 -4.19
N SER A 23 -5.75 -15.18 -4.67
CA SER A 23 -6.23 -15.43 -6.03
C SER A 23 -7.69 -15.00 -6.18
N ASP A 24 -8.54 -15.37 -5.22
CA ASP A 24 -9.97 -15.03 -5.22
C ASP A 24 -10.20 -13.51 -5.18
N ALA A 25 -9.34 -12.76 -4.47
CA ALA A 25 -9.42 -11.30 -4.37
C ALA A 25 -9.18 -10.56 -5.70
N SER A 26 -8.65 -11.23 -6.74
CA SER A 26 -8.57 -10.69 -8.11
C SER A 26 -7.92 -9.31 -8.22
N TRP A 27 -6.88 -9.02 -7.41
CA TRP A 27 -6.23 -7.71 -7.32
C TRP A 27 -5.80 -7.10 -8.65
N TYR A 28 -5.38 -7.93 -9.62
CA TYR A 28 -5.05 -7.45 -10.96
C TYR A 28 -6.24 -6.78 -11.65
N GLU A 29 -7.42 -7.40 -11.60
CA GLU A 29 -8.62 -6.86 -12.25
C GLU A 29 -9.06 -5.54 -11.61
N LEU A 30 -8.96 -5.44 -10.28
CA LEU A 30 -9.19 -4.17 -9.59
C LEU A 30 -8.29 -3.06 -10.13
N THR A 31 -6.99 -3.31 -10.23
CA THR A 31 -6.04 -2.31 -10.75
C THR A 31 -6.28 -1.97 -12.21
N ARG A 32 -6.70 -2.94 -13.04
CA ARG A 32 -7.07 -2.74 -14.44
C ARG A 32 -8.29 -1.83 -14.56
N GLN A 33 -9.33 -2.08 -13.76
CA GLN A 33 -10.54 -1.27 -13.75
C GLN A 33 -10.28 0.16 -13.30
N LEU A 34 -9.44 0.36 -12.27
CA LEU A 34 -9.04 1.69 -11.81
C LEU A 34 -8.30 2.47 -12.90
N GLU A 35 -7.34 1.83 -13.58
CA GLU A 35 -6.58 2.44 -14.67
C GLU A 35 -7.50 2.85 -15.83
N TYR A 36 -8.34 1.92 -16.28
CA TYR A 36 -9.32 2.13 -17.33
C TYR A 36 -10.29 3.28 -16.99
N LYS A 37 -10.94 3.24 -15.82
CA LYS A 37 -11.93 4.24 -15.42
C LYS A 37 -11.30 5.60 -15.14
N SER A 38 -10.08 5.64 -14.61
CA SER A 38 -9.37 6.92 -14.40
C SER A 38 -9.07 7.58 -15.74
N LYS A 39 -8.55 6.82 -16.71
CA LYS A 39 -8.31 7.33 -18.07
C LYS A 39 -9.60 7.83 -18.73
N TRP A 40 -10.69 7.09 -18.60
CA TRP A 40 -12.00 7.51 -19.15
C TRP A 40 -12.47 8.84 -18.55
N ASN A 41 -12.25 9.06 -17.25
CA ASN A 41 -12.66 10.29 -16.57
C ASN A 41 -11.60 11.41 -16.58
N GLY A 42 -10.52 11.28 -17.37
CA GLY A 42 -9.45 12.28 -17.39
C GLY A 42 -8.70 12.44 -16.06
N ARG A 43 -8.65 11.38 -15.23
CA ARG A 43 -7.97 11.37 -13.93
C ARG A 43 -6.62 10.68 -14.02
N ASN A 44 -5.67 11.12 -13.20
CA ASN A 44 -4.38 10.47 -13.04
C ASN A 44 -4.51 9.25 -12.13
N TYR A 45 -3.95 8.13 -12.57
CA TYR A 45 -3.82 6.91 -11.77
C TYR A 45 -2.35 6.56 -11.59
N ILE A 46 -1.94 6.43 -10.34
CA ILE A 46 -0.53 6.27 -9.95
C ILE A 46 -0.43 5.02 -9.09
N LYS A 47 0.43 4.09 -9.51
CA LYS A 47 0.73 2.87 -8.75
C LYS A 47 1.94 3.14 -7.87
N ILE A 48 1.76 3.04 -6.56
CA ILE A 48 2.86 3.12 -5.59
C ILE A 48 3.59 1.79 -5.52
N ASP A 49 4.89 1.84 -5.21
CA ASP A 49 5.71 0.64 -5.04
C ASP A 49 5.13 -0.30 -3.97
N THR A 50 5.10 -1.60 -4.27
CA THR A 50 4.50 -2.63 -3.42
C THR A 50 5.19 -2.77 -2.05
N PHE A 51 6.48 -2.45 -1.97
CA PHE A 51 7.28 -2.55 -0.74
C PHE A 51 7.40 -1.22 0.01
N TYR A 52 6.73 -0.16 -0.48
CA TYR A 52 6.63 1.10 0.22
C TYR A 52 6.04 0.90 1.62
N ALA A 53 6.69 1.48 2.62
CA ALA A 53 6.42 1.19 4.03
C ALA A 53 5.22 1.98 4.59
N SER A 54 4.12 2.08 3.83
CA SER A 54 2.96 2.94 4.12
C SER A 54 2.35 2.71 5.51
N SER A 55 2.18 1.46 5.94
CA SER A 55 1.61 1.13 7.26
C SER A 55 2.60 1.29 8.42
N ARG A 56 3.92 1.32 8.12
CA ARG A 56 5.01 1.38 9.11
C ARG A 56 5.55 2.78 9.32
N LEU A 57 5.38 3.67 8.35
CA LEU A 57 5.79 5.07 8.45
C LEU A 57 4.74 5.84 9.26
N CYS A 58 5.16 6.59 10.26
CA CYS A 58 4.32 7.58 10.91
C CYS A 58 4.04 8.69 9.90
N PHE A 59 2.77 8.89 9.50
CA PHE A 59 2.44 9.96 8.57
C PHE A 59 2.77 11.37 9.13
N SER A 60 2.86 11.51 10.47
CA SER A 60 3.08 12.80 11.13
C SER A 60 4.56 13.19 11.21
N CYS A 61 5.49 12.24 11.36
CA CYS A 61 6.91 12.56 11.59
C CYS A 61 7.89 11.72 10.76
N GLY A 62 7.41 10.78 9.94
CA GLY A 62 8.25 9.93 9.10
C GLY A 62 8.94 8.77 9.82
N TYR A 63 8.79 8.63 11.15
CA TYR A 63 9.37 7.50 11.88
C TYR A 63 8.87 6.16 11.34
N LYS A 64 9.79 5.23 11.06
CA LYS A 64 9.48 3.88 10.56
C LYS A 64 9.42 2.87 11.70
N ASN A 65 8.22 2.50 12.11
CA ASN A 65 7.98 1.46 13.11
C ASN A 65 8.14 0.05 12.49
N THR A 66 9.13 -0.71 12.95
CA THR A 66 9.39 -2.08 12.47
C THR A 66 8.41 -3.11 13.04
N ASN A 67 7.78 -2.82 14.18
CA ASN A 67 6.93 -3.76 14.92
C ASN A 67 5.52 -3.90 14.31
N VAL A 68 5.11 -2.96 13.45
CA VAL A 68 3.80 -2.96 12.75
C VAL A 68 3.77 -3.98 11.58
N LYS A 69 4.84 -4.78 11.39
CA LYS A 69 4.82 -5.88 10.42
C LYS A 69 3.80 -6.98 10.78
N ASP A 70 3.48 -7.15 12.06
CA ASP A 70 2.43 -8.08 12.48
C ASP A 70 1.05 -7.55 12.08
N LEU A 71 0.34 -8.32 11.25
CA LEU A 71 -1.00 -7.98 10.77
C LEU A 71 -2.05 -7.86 11.90
N LYS A 72 -1.77 -8.39 13.09
CA LYS A 72 -2.63 -8.24 14.27
C LYS A 72 -2.59 -6.83 14.87
N VAL A 73 -1.54 -6.05 14.60
CA VAL A 73 -1.44 -4.67 15.07
C VAL A 73 -2.33 -3.79 14.22
N ARG A 74 -3.43 -3.29 14.81
CA ARG A 74 -4.41 -2.38 14.18
C ARG A 74 -4.22 -0.94 14.60
N ASP A 75 -3.85 -0.73 15.86
CA ASP A 75 -3.54 0.57 16.43
C ASP A 75 -2.13 0.59 17.00
N TRP A 76 -1.43 1.72 16.87
CA TRP A 76 -0.14 1.93 17.51
C TRP A 76 0.10 3.41 17.81
N ILE A 77 1.00 3.68 18.75
CA ILE A 77 1.42 5.04 19.11
C ILE A 77 2.85 5.24 18.62
N CYS A 78 3.10 6.33 17.91
CA CYS A 78 4.45 6.67 17.49
C CYS A 78 5.29 7.10 18.70
N HIS A 79 6.40 6.40 18.97
CA HIS A 79 7.28 6.76 20.10
C HIS A 79 8.05 8.07 19.91
N PHE A 80 8.10 8.63 18.70
CA PHE A 80 8.83 9.87 18.40
C PHE A 80 7.96 11.12 18.52
N CYS A 81 6.70 11.06 18.09
CA CYS A 81 5.79 12.22 18.06
C CYS A 81 4.48 11.99 18.83
N ASN A 82 4.34 10.85 19.48
CA ASN A 82 3.17 10.43 20.27
C ASN A 82 1.84 10.40 19.51
N THR A 83 1.86 10.52 18.18
CA THR A 83 0.64 10.39 17.36
C THR A 83 0.09 8.97 17.47
N LYS A 84 -1.20 8.85 17.76
CA LYS A 84 -1.94 7.59 17.69
C LYS A 84 -2.33 7.32 16.24
N HIS A 85 -2.09 6.10 15.80
CA HIS A 85 -2.36 5.65 14.44
C HIS A 85 -3.33 4.48 14.45
N ASP A 86 -4.43 4.60 13.70
CA ASP A 86 -5.03 3.45 13.03
C ASP A 86 -4.14 3.09 11.83
N ARG A 87 -3.81 1.81 11.68
CA ARG A 87 -2.85 1.33 10.68
C ARG A 87 -3.29 1.66 9.25
N ASP A 88 -4.57 1.48 8.93
CA ASP A 88 -5.07 1.61 7.57
C ASP A 88 -5.24 3.08 7.20
N ILE A 89 -5.71 3.92 8.13
CA ILE A 89 -5.76 5.39 7.96
C ILE A 89 -4.34 5.94 7.78
N ASN A 90 -3.39 5.49 8.59
CA ASN A 90 -1.99 5.90 8.46
C ASN A 90 -1.39 5.48 7.11
N ALA A 91 -1.65 4.23 6.69
CA ALA A 91 -1.22 3.75 5.37
C ALA A 91 -1.81 4.58 4.23
N ALA A 92 -3.11 4.89 4.28
CA ALA A 92 -3.78 5.70 3.27
C ALA A 92 -3.16 7.10 3.16
N LYS A 93 -2.89 7.77 4.28
CA LYS A 93 -2.23 9.09 4.28
C LYS A 93 -0.84 9.04 3.64
N ASN A 94 -0.05 8.03 3.97
CA ASN A 94 1.28 7.86 3.38
C ASN A 94 1.22 7.53 1.87
N ILE A 95 0.25 6.71 1.44
CA ILE A 95 0.05 6.38 0.01
C ILE A 95 -0.32 7.63 -0.78
N VAL A 96 -1.21 8.47 -0.26
CA VAL A 96 -1.58 9.74 -0.91
C VAL A 96 -0.37 10.66 -1.02
N ALA A 97 0.39 10.83 0.07
CA ALA A 97 1.59 11.67 0.07
C ALA A 97 2.64 11.19 -0.94
N GLU A 98 2.90 9.88 -0.99
CA GLU A 98 3.84 9.28 -1.95
C GLU A 98 3.34 9.39 -3.39
N GLY A 99 2.03 9.24 -3.63
CA GLY A 99 1.44 9.44 -4.95
C GLY A 99 1.59 10.87 -5.45
N LEU A 100 1.33 11.86 -4.59
CA LEU A 100 1.53 13.27 -4.93
C LEU A 100 3.00 13.59 -5.23
N ARG A 101 3.94 13.00 -4.46
CA ARG A 101 5.39 13.15 -4.69
C ARG A 101 5.85 12.63 -6.06
N GLN A 102 5.11 11.72 -6.70
CA GLN A 102 5.45 11.18 -8.02
C GLN A 102 4.89 12.01 -9.19
N VAL A 103 3.96 12.94 -8.92
CA VAL A 103 3.37 13.83 -9.94
C VAL A 103 4.12 15.15 -10.07
N VAL A 104 4.70 15.62 -8.95
CA VAL A 104 5.50 16.84 -8.86
C VAL A 104 6.93 16.54 -9.30
#